data_AF-A0A968XWT9-F1
#
_entry.id   AF-A0A968XWT9-F1
#
_cell.length_a   1.000
_cell.length_b   1.000
_cell.length_c   1.000
_cell.angle_alpha   90.00
_cell.angle_beta   90.00
_cell.angle_gamma   90.00
#
_symmetry.space_group_name_H-M   'P 1'
#
loop_
_entity.id
_entity.type
_entity.pdbx_description
1 polymer ?
#
loop_
_entity_poly.entity_id
_entity_poly.type
_entity_poly.pdbx_seq_one_letter_code
_entity_poly.pdbx_strand_id
1 'polypeptide(L)'
;MAVIMAVIPLHLQLFQETLAWQPTPEQQMRFQQLYAAVVAGNQQLNLTRLTAPEEFWEKHLWDSLRGLKPWLAAESALHPQDGLGQLGLQVVDIGTGGGFPGIPAAMVLPQAKVMLLDSTRKKVNFLEQLVASLGLAGVQTLTGRAEVVGQQVGQRDRYDLALIRAVGSATVCAEYSLPLLKQGGTAVLYRGQWSAAEEAALVQAAQQLGGQLEQVDAFTTPLTQGTRHCIYLGKVAATPAKFPRPVGIPVQKPLA
;
A
#
# COMPACT_ATOMS: atom_id res chain seq x y z
N MET A 1 -22.42 -29.65 7.95
CA MET A 1 -22.82 -28.39 8.60
C MET A 1 -22.20 -27.26 7.79
N ALA A 2 -23.00 -26.36 7.22
CA ALA A 2 -22.46 -25.19 6.53
C ALA A 2 -21.80 -24.32 7.60
N VAL A 3 -20.47 -24.18 7.53
CA VAL A 3 -19.77 -23.18 8.34
C VAL A 3 -20.29 -21.83 7.84
N ILE A 4 -21.05 -21.12 8.68
CA ILE A 4 -21.40 -19.73 8.38
C ILE A 4 -20.07 -18.99 8.33
N MET A 5 -19.62 -18.66 7.13
CA MET A 5 -18.43 -17.85 6.96
C MET A 5 -18.73 -16.48 7.58
N ALA A 6 -17.88 -16.06 8.52
CA ALA A 6 -17.99 -14.73 9.08
C ALA A 6 -17.89 -13.69 7.95
N VAL A 7 -18.58 -12.57 8.12
CA VAL A 7 -18.56 -11.45 7.17
C VAL A 7 -17.91 -10.26 7.84
N ILE A 8 -17.14 -9.48 7.09
CA ILE A 8 -16.60 -8.22 7.62
C ILE A 8 -17.74 -7.20 7.71
N PRO A 9 -17.76 -6.36 8.75
CA PRO A 9 -18.74 -5.28 8.84
C PRO A 9 -18.51 -4.25 7.72
N LEU A 10 -19.58 -3.60 7.25
CA LEU A 10 -19.47 -2.61 6.17
C LEU A 10 -19.03 -1.23 6.65
N HIS A 11 -19.44 -0.82 7.86
CA HIS A 11 -19.07 0.44 8.50
C HIS A 11 -19.07 1.68 7.55
N LEU A 12 -20.12 1.83 6.73
CA LEU A 12 -20.18 2.89 5.69
C LEU A 12 -20.05 4.31 6.26
N GLN A 13 -20.62 4.54 7.45
CA GLN A 13 -20.49 5.82 8.14
C GLN A 13 -19.04 6.11 8.53
N LEU A 14 -18.30 5.10 9.03
CA LEU A 14 -16.89 5.28 9.39
C LEU A 14 -16.04 5.57 8.15
N PHE A 15 -16.30 4.92 7.01
CA PHE A 15 -15.63 5.28 5.75
C PHE A 15 -15.87 6.74 5.37
N GLN A 16 -17.12 7.21 5.43
CA GLN A 16 -17.46 8.59 5.11
C GLN A 16 -16.79 9.59 6.07
N GLU A 17 -16.89 9.37 7.37
CA GLU A 17 -16.37 10.30 8.39
C GLU A 17 -14.84 10.38 8.38
N THR A 18 -14.17 9.25 8.11
CA THR A 18 -12.70 9.18 8.20
C THR A 18 -11.98 9.41 6.86
N LEU A 19 -12.57 8.95 5.75
CA LEU A 19 -11.98 9.01 4.41
C LEU A 19 -12.68 10.00 3.47
N ALA A 20 -13.83 10.57 3.84
CA ALA A 20 -14.69 11.36 2.96
C ALA A 20 -15.10 10.60 1.68
N TRP A 21 -15.23 9.28 1.79
CA TRP A 21 -15.50 8.37 0.67
C TRP A 21 -16.29 7.16 1.17
N GLN A 22 -17.08 6.51 0.31
CA GLN A 22 -17.76 5.26 0.61
C GLN A 22 -17.58 4.22 -0.51
N PRO A 23 -17.44 2.93 -0.16
CA PRO A 23 -17.39 1.88 -1.17
C PRO A 23 -18.75 1.68 -1.83
N THR A 24 -18.74 1.51 -3.15
CA THR A 24 -19.89 1.06 -3.92
C THR A 24 -20.32 -0.37 -3.50
N PRO A 25 -21.57 -0.79 -3.80
CA PRO A 25 -22.01 -2.16 -3.50
C PRO A 25 -21.10 -3.24 -4.08
N GLU A 26 -20.54 -3.02 -5.28
CA GLU A 26 -19.59 -3.94 -5.89
C GLU A 26 -18.28 -4.01 -5.10
N GLN A 27 -17.73 -2.88 -4.66
CA GLN A 27 -16.53 -2.85 -3.82
C GLN A 27 -16.77 -3.52 -2.47
N GLN A 28 -17.94 -3.33 -1.87
CA GLN A 28 -18.33 -4.01 -0.64
C GLN A 28 -18.33 -5.54 -0.82
N MET A 29 -18.89 -6.04 -1.92
CA MET A 29 -18.85 -7.47 -2.25
C MET A 29 -17.42 -7.97 -2.42
N ARG A 30 -16.56 -7.22 -3.14
CA ARG A 30 -15.14 -7.57 -3.31
C ARG A 30 -14.40 -7.60 -1.97
N PHE A 31 -14.71 -6.71 -1.03
CA PHE A 31 -14.11 -6.74 0.31
C PHE A 31 -14.50 -8.01 1.09
N GLN A 32 -15.74 -8.48 0.98
CA GLN A 32 -16.16 -9.76 1.57
C GLN A 32 -15.39 -10.94 0.95
N GLN A 33 -15.24 -10.95 -0.37
CA GLN A 33 -14.50 -11.99 -1.09
C GLN A 33 -13.01 -11.98 -0.71
N LEU A 34 -12.41 -10.80 -0.56
CA LEU A 34 -11.03 -10.65 -0.08
C LEU A 34 -10.85 -11.26 1.30
N TYR A 35 -11.73 -10.91 2.25
CA TYR A 35 -11.69 -11.46 3.60
C TYR A 35 -11.77 -12.99 3.59
N ALA A 36 -12.76 -13.53 2.87
CA ALA A 36 -12.96 -14.96 2.70
C ALA A 36 -11.69 -15.67 2.20
N ALA A 37 -11.12 -15.17 1.12
CA ALA A 37 -9.97 -15.77 0.46
C ALA A 37 -8.70 -15.66 1.32
N VAL A 38 -8.49 -14.55 2.03
CA VAL A 38 -7.35 -14.39 2.94
C VAL A 38 -7.48 -15.32 4.14
N VAL A 39 -8.65 -15.42 4.78
CA VAL A 39 -8.88 -16.33 5.91
C VAL A 39 -8.65 -17.78 5.49
N ALA A 40 -9.14 -18.18 4.32
CA ALA A 40 -8.91 -19.52 3.78
C ALA A 40 -7.42 -19.77 3.50
N GLY A 41 -6.75 -18.85 2.80
CA GLY A 41 -5.31 -18.98 2.47
C GLY A 41 -4.40 -18.93 3.70
N ASN A 42 -4.82 -18.23 4.76
CA ASN A 42 -4.04 -18.09 5.99
C ASN A 42 -3.78 -19.43 6.69
N GLN A 43 -4.72 -20.38 6.58
CA GLN A 43 -4.61 -21.72 7.17
C GLN A 43 -3.35 -22.48 6.69
N GLN A 44 -2.81 -22.14 5.53
CA GLN A 44 -1.67 -22.83 4.93
C GLN A 44 -0.39 -21.98 4.88
N LEU A 45 -0.52 -20.65 4.90
CA LEU A 45 0.57 -19.74 4.52
C LEU A 45 0.99 -18.73 5.60
N ASN A 46 0.30 -18.67 6.75
CA ASN A 46 0.55 -17.69 7.81
C ASN A 46 0.61 -16.24 7.27
N LEU A 47 -0.38 -15.88 6.44
CA LEU A 47 -0.51 -14.58 5.80
C LEU A 47 -0.74 -13.44 6.80
N THR A 48 -1.55 -13.70 7.84
CA THR A 48 -1.87 -12.75 8.91
C THR A 48 -2.31 -13.45 10.19
N ARG A 49 -2.19 -12.78 11.33
CA ARG A 49 -2.78 -13.24 12.60
C ARG A 49 -4.18 -12.67 12.85
N LEU A 50 -4.62 -11.74 12.00
CA LEU A 50 -5.86 -10.96 12.17
C LEU A 50 -6.98 -11.59 11.33
N THR A 51 -7.60 -12.64 11.87
CA THR A 51 -8.68 -13.38 11.20
C THR A 51 -10.06 -13.05 11.74
N ALA A 52 -10.17 -12.24 12.80
CA ALA A 52 -11.46 -11.76 13.27
C ALA A 52 -12.01 -10.68 12.32
N PRO A 53 -13.31 -10.68 11.99
CA PRO A 53 -13.85 -9.78 10.97
C PRO A 53 -13.61 -8.28 11.23
N GLU A 54 -13.84 -7.81 12.46
CA GLU A 54 -13.63 -6.41 12.82
C GLU A 54 -12.14 -6.02 12.78
N GLU A 55 -11.27 -6.90 13.27
CA GLU A 55 -9.83 -6.66 13.23
C GLU A 55 -9.29 -6.62 11.81
N PHE A 56 -9.78 -7.52 10.95
CA PHE A 56 -9.44 -7.50 9.53
C PHE A 56 -9.93 -6.22 8.86
N TRP A 57 -11.18 -5.84 9.11
CA TRP A 57 -11.75 -4.61 8.56
C TRP A 57 -10.92 -3.40 8.96
N GLU A 58 -10.60 -3.23 10.25
CA GLU A 58 -9.88 -2.05 10.71
C GLU A 58 -8.40 -2.06 10.29
N LYS A 59 -7.69 -3.15 10.62
CA LYS A 59 -6.21 -3.19 10.58
C LYS A 59 -5.68 -3.61 9.21
N HIS A 60 -6.49 -4.25 8.37
CA HIS A 60 -6.10 -4.58 7.00
C HIS A 60 -6.81 -3.72 5.98
N LEU A 61 -8.14 -3.71 5.95
CA LEU A 61 -8.88 -3.02 4.89
C LEU A 61 -8.84 -1.49 5.08
N TRP A 62 -9.43 -0.97 6.15
CA TRP A 62 -9.53 0.46 6.42
C TRP A 62 -8.16 1.12 6.53
N ASP A 63 -7.22 0.53 7.28
CA ASP A 63 -5.85 1.06 7.42
C ASP A 63 -5.14 1.17 6.06
N SER A 64 -5.36 0.22 5.14
CA SER A 64 -4.82 0.30 3.77
C SER A 64 -5.43 1.45 2.97
N LEU A 65 -6.75 1.67 3.09
CA LEU A 65 -7.44 2.73 2.37
C LEU A 65 -7.13 4.13 2.93
N ARG A 66 -6.77 4.21 4.23
CA ARG A 66 -6.49 5.48 4.89
C ARG A 66 -5.31 6.24 4.28
N GLY A 67 -4.29 5.53 3.82
CA GLY A 67 -3.17 6.15 3.10
C GLY A 67 -3.53 6.63 1.70
N LEU A 68 -4.63 6.12 1.12
CA LEU A 68 -5.12 6.48 -0.21
C LEU A 68 -6.12 7.64 -0.21
N LYS A 69 -6.43 8.22 0.96
CA LYS A 69 -7.43 9.28 1.12
C LYS A 69 -7.30 10.42 0.08
N PRO A 70 -6.11 10.96 -0.24
CA PRO A 70 -5.98 12.00 -1.26
C PRO A 70 -6.50 11.58 -2.65
N TRP A 71 -6.27 10.33 -3.05
CA TRP A 71 -6.72 9.79 -4.35
C TRP A 71 -8.20 9.44 -4.34
N LEU A 72 -8.75 8.97 -3.23
CA LEU A 72 -10.19 8.70 -3.08
C LEU A 72 -11.02 10.00 -3.17
N ALA A 73 -10.53 11.08 -2.57
CA ALA A 73 -11.17 12.39 -2.65
C ALA A 73 -11.13 12.96 -4.07
N ALA A 74 -9.99 12.83 -4.76
CA ALA A 74 -9.86 13.25 -6.15
C ALA A 74 -10.79 12.48 -7.09
N GLU A 75 -10.88 11.15 -6.92
CA GLU A 75 -11.79 10.31 -7.71
C GLU A 75 -13.27 10.68 -7.48
N SER A 76 -13.63 11.03 -6.24
CA SER A 76 -15.00 11.45 -5.90
C SER A 76 -15.36 12.84 -6.47
N ALA A 77 -14.36 13.70 -6.67
CA ALA A 77 -14.53 15.05 -7.21
C ALA A 77 -14.60 15.06 -8.75
N LEU A 78 -14.12 14.01 -9.42
CA LEU A 78 -14.18 13.88 -10.87
C LEU A 78 -15.56 13.33 -11.27
N HIS A 79 -16.35 14.11 -12.01
CA HIS A 79 -17.59 13.58 -12.55
C HIS A 79 -17.29 12.53 -13.64
N PRO A 80 -17.93 11.34 -13.60
CA PRO A 80 -17.75 10.31 -14.63
C PRO A 80 -18.04 10.79 -16.06
N GLN A 81 -18.76 11.91 -16.20
CA GLN A 81 -19.20 12.45 -17.49
C GLN A 81 -18.17 13.38 -18.15
N ASP A 82 -17.15 13.84 -17.42
CA ASP A 82 -16.21 14.84 -17.94
C ASP A 82 -15.03 14.22 -18.72
N GLY A 83 -14.93 12.89 -18.81
CA GLY A 83 -13.85 12.18 -19.52
C GLY A 83 -12.43 12.42 -18.96
N LEU A 84 -12.31 13.28 -17.95
CA LEU A 84 -11.10 13.62 -17.18
C LEU A 84 -10.95 12.76 -15.91
N GLY A 85 -12.00 12.02 -15.56
CA GLY A 85 -12.06 11.11 -14.42
C GLY A 85 -11.42 9.77 -14.73
N GLN A 86 -10.18 9.59 -14.26
CA GLN A 86 -9.52 8.32 -13.90
C GLN A 86 -8.07 8.32 -14.41
N LEU A 87 -7.16 8.85 -13.60
CA LEU A 87 -5.73 8.66 -13.85
C LEU A 87 -5.42 7.16 -13.77
N GLY A 88 -4.93 6.57 -14.87
CA GLY A 88 -4.44 5.20 -14.92
C GLY A 88 -3.12 5.02 -14.14
N LEU A 89 -3.18 5.23 -12.82
CA LEU A 89 -2.03 5.25 -11.93
C LEU A 89 -1.24 3.93 -12.01
N GLN A 90 0.06 4.05 -12.15
CA GLN A 90 0.99 2.95 -11.90
C GLN A 90 1.30 2.91 -10.40
N VAL A 91 0.79 1.90 -9.71
CA VAL A 91 0.99 1.71 -8.26
C VAL A 91 1.91 0.54 -8.01
N VAL A 92 2.84 0.66 -7.06
CA VAL A 92 3.62 -0.48 -6.53
C VAL A 92 3.38 -0.63 -5.04
N ASP A 93 3.07 -1.84 -4.60
CA ASP A 93 3.00 -2.21 -3.18
C ASP A 93 4.24 -3.04 -2.81
N ILE A 94 5.12 -2.46 -2.01
CA ILE A 94 6.45 -3.00 -1.70
C ILE A 94 6.41 -3.76 -0.38
N GLY A 95 6.75 -5.04 -0.42
CA GLY A 95 6.57 -5.93 0.72
C GLY A 95 5.10 -6.23 0.99
N THR A 96 4.32 -6.41 -0.08
CA THR A 96 2.86 -6.53 -0.05
C THR A 96 2.33 -7.64 0.88
N GLY A 97 3.13 -8.66 1.17
CA GLY A 97 2.77 -9.71 2.12
C GLY A 97 1.50 -10.46 1.71
N GLY A 98 0.44 -10.30 2.50
CA GLY A 98 -0.90 -10.86 2.22
C GLY A 98 -1.70 -10.06 1.18
N GLY A 99 -1.09 -9.06 0.53
CA GLY A 99 -1.74 -8.24 -0.49
C GLY A 99 -2.13 -6.84 0.02
N PHE A 100 -1.52 -6.36 1.09
CA PHE A 100 -1.95 -5.11 1.73
C PHE A 100 -0.81 -4.11 1.86
N PRO A 101 -0.99 -2.85 1.43
CA PRO A 101 -2.25 -2.22 1.00
C PRO A 101 -2.66 -2.36 -0.47
N GLY A 102 -1.90 -3.08 -1.30
CA GLY A 102 -2.06 -3.09 -2.76
C GLY A 102 -3.37 -3.66 -3.30
N ILE A 103 -3.90 -4.75 -2.74
CA ILE A 103 -5.20 -5.33 -3.16
C ILE A 103 -6.35 -4.38 -2.82
N PRO A 104 -6.48 -3.83 -1.59
CA PRO A 104 -7.45 -2.77 -1.32
C PRO A 104 -7.32 -1.58 -2.29
N ALA A 105 -6.10 -1.15 -2.61
CA ALA A 105 -5.87 -0.07 -3.57
C ALA A 105 -6.45 -0.40 -4.95
N ALA A 106 -6.19 -1.61 -5.46
CA ALA A 106 -6.72 -2.07 -6.75
C ALA A 106 -8.26 -2.14 -6.79
N MET A 107 -8.90 -2.42 -5.66
CA MET A 107 -10.36 -2.49 -5.58
C MET A 107 -11.02 -1.11 -5.62
N VAL A 108 -10.37 -0.09 -5.06
CA VAL A 108 -10.94 1.26 -4.94
C VAL A 108 -10.48 2.22 -6.04
N LEU A 109 -9.37 1.90 -6.72
CA LEU A 109 -8.83 2.63 -7.87
C LEU A 109 -8.91 1.73 -9.12
N PRO A 110 -10.09 1.53 -9.73
CA PRO A 110 -10.31 0.47 -10.72
C PRO A 110 -9.48 0.59 -12.01
N GLN A 111 -9.01 1.81 -12.36
CA GLN A 111 -8.13 2.02 -13.52
C GLN A 111 -6.63 1.95 -13.18
N ALA A 112 -6.27 1.82 -11.90
CA ALA A 112 -4.88 1.70 -11.50
C ALA A 112 -4.29 0.36 -11.95
N LYS A 113 -3.05 0.40 -12.43
CA LYS A 113 -2.24 -0.81 -12.62
C LYS A 113 -1.39 -1.00 -11.38
N VAL A 114 -1.68 -2.06 -10.62
CA VAL A 114 -1.04 -2.31 -9.33
C VAL A 114 -0.03 -3.44 -9.46
N MET A 115 1.22 -3.17 -9.12
CA MET A 115 2.30 -4.15 -8.98
C MET A 115 2.45 -4.56 -7.52
N LEU A 116 2.19 -5.83 -7.21
CA LEU A 116 2.36 -6.41 -5.89
C LEU A 116 3.75 -7.04 -5.78
N LEU A 117 4.67 -6.40 -5.06
CA LEU A 117 6.07 -6.81 -4.92
C LEU A 117 6.30 -7.47 -3.55
N ASP A 118 6.73 -8.73 -3.54
CA ASP A 118 7.23 -9.40 -2.32
C ASP A 118 8.48 -10.23 -2.63
N SER A 119 9.35 -10.39 -1.64
CA SER A 119 10.54 -11.24 -1.77
C SER A 119 10.25 -12.74 -1.61
N THR A 120 9.06 -13.08 -1.11
CA THR A 120 8.66 -14.44 -0.75
C THR A 120 7.80 -15.05 -1.84
N ARG A 121 8.37 -15.95 -2.65
CA ARG A 121 7.66 -16.59 -3.77
C ARG A 121 6.34 -17.25 -3.36
N LYS A 122 6.29 -17.93 -2.20
CA LYS A 122 5.05 -18.56 -1.70
C LYS A 122 3.91 -17.55 -1.50
N LYS A 123 4.22 -16.34 -1.03
CA LYS A 123 3.21 -15.28 -0.87
C LYS A 123 2.77 -14.75 -2.23
N VAL A 124 3.70 -14.55 -3.15
CA VAL A 124 3.39 -14.11 -4.52
C VAL A 124 2.49 -15.12 -5.24
N ASN A 125 2.77 -16.42 -5.16
CA ASN A 125 1.90 -17.45 -5.75
C ASN A 125 0.48 -17.42 -5.18
N PHE A 126 0.33 -17.15 -3.87
CA PHE A 126 -0.99 -16.94 -3.27
C PHE A 126 -1.68 -15.69 -3.83
N LEU A 127 -0.94 -14.59 -3.98
CA LEU A 127 -1.48 -13.35 -4.54
C LEU A 127 -1.93 -13.53 -5.99
N GLU A 128 -1.23 -14.32 -6.81
CA GLU A 128 -1.66 -14.65 -8.17
C GLU A 128 -3.01 -15.37 -8.19
N GLN A 129 -3.20 -16.36 -7.31
CA GLN A 129 -4.47 -17.06 -7.15
C GLN A 129 -5.58 -16.14 -6.61
N LEU A 130 -5.24 -15.27 -5.65
CA LEU A 130 -6.16 -14.30 -5.07
C LEU A 130 -6.63 -13.29 -6.12
N VAL A 131 -5.70 -12.70 -6.88
CA VAL A 131 -5.98 -11.75 -7.96
C VAL A 131 -6.89 -12.36 -9.03
N ALA A 132 -6.60 -13.61 -9.44
CA ALA A 132 -7.42 -14.33 -10.39
C ALA A 132 -8.84 -14.59 -9.86
N SER A 133 -8.98 -15.04 -8.61
CA SER A 133 -10.29 -15.32 -8.02
C SER A 133 -11.15 -14.07 -7.79
N LEU A 134 -10.52 -12.92 -7.57
CA LEU A 134 -11.19 -11.62 -7.42
C LEU A 134 -11.40 -10.88 -8.75
N GLY A 135 -10.93 -11.42 -9.88
CA GLY A 135 -11.08 -10.80 -11.19
C GLY A 135 -10.36 -9.45 -11.35
N LEU A 136 -9.25 -9.24 -10.64
CA LEU A 136 -8.54 -7.95 -10.62
C LEU A 136 -7.56 -7.83 -11.81
N ALA A 137 -8.09 -7.54 -13.00
CA ALA A 137 -7.32 -7.51 -14.25
C ALA A 137 -6.16 -6.48 -14.29
N GLY A 138 -6.25 -5.41 -13.50
CA GLY A 138 -5.21 -4.37 -13.39
C GLY A 138 -4.05 -4.74 -12.47
N VAL A 139 -4.06 -5.91 -11.84
CA VAL A 139 -3.08 -6.30 -10.82
C VAL A 139 -2.08 -7.30 -11.38
N GLN A 140 -0.79 -7.02 -11.16
CA GLN A 140 0.33 -7.90 -11.48
C GLN A 140 1.13 -8.19 -10.21
N THR A 141 1.83 -9.31 -10.20
CA THR A 141 2.72 -9.69 -9.11
C THR A 141 4.17 -9.72 -9.58
N LEU A 142 5.10 -9.43 -8.66
CA LEU A 142 6.54 -9.55 -8.89
C LEU A 142 7.21 -10.16 -7.67
N THR A 143 7.89 -11.29 -7.87
CA THR A 143 8.77 -11.84 -6.82
C THR A 143 10.13 -11.17 -6.90
N GLY A 144 10.52 -10.42 -5.87
CA GLY A 144 11.82 -9.75 -5.84
C GLY A 144 12.11 -9.00 -4.54
N ARG A 145 13.39 -8.71 -4.31
CA ARG A 145 13.83 -7.78 -3.27
C ARG A 145 13.75 -6.35 -3.80
N ALA A 146 13.25 -5.41 -3.01
CA ALA A 146 13.11 -4.01 -3.43
C ALA A 146 14.45 -3.42 -3.90
N GLU A 147 15.56 -3.81 -3.28
CA GLU A 147 16.92 -3.41 -3.66
C GLU A 147 17.30 -3.84 -5.09
N VAL A 148 16.87 -5.04 -5.51
CA VAL A 148 17.15 -5.56 -6.85
C VAL A 148 16.18 -4.96 -7.86
N VAL A 149 14.90 -4.91 -7.51
CA VAL A 149 13.84 -4.40 -8.39
C VAL A 149 14.03 -2.90 -8.67
N GLY A 150 14.43 -2.11 -7.68
CA GLY A 150 14.74 -0.69 -7.84
C GLY A 150 15.94 -0.37 -8.75
N GLN A 151 16.72 -1.39 -9.12
CA GLN A 151 17.83 -1.27 -10.09
C GLN A 151 17.44 -1.77 -11.49
N GLN A 152 16.26 -2.37 -11.68
CA GLN A 152 15.81 -2.88 -12.98
C GLN A 152 15.29 -1.74 -13.85
N VAL A 153 15.80 -1.65 -15.09
CA VAL A 153 15.42 -0.60 -16.07
C VAL A 153 13.90 -0.52 -16.30
N GLY A 154 13.19 -1.66 -16.27
CA GLY A 154 11.73 -1.69 -16.47
C GLY A 154 10.88 -1.38 -15.23
N GLN A 155 11.50 -1.10 -14.09
CA GLN A 155 10.83 -0.91 -12.79
C GLN A 155 11.22 0.40 -12.11
N ARG A 156 12.47 0.84 -12.30
CA ARG A 156 12.98 2.12 -11.82
C ARG A 156 12.22 3.29 -12.45
N ASP A 157 11.96 4.34 -11.65
CA ASP A 157 11.35 5.60 -12.09
C ASP A 157 10.05 5.43 -12.90
N ARG A 158 9.22 4.43 -12.55
CA ARG A 158 8.03 4.01 -13.32
C ARG A 158 6.70 4.34 -12.65
N TYR A 159 6.66 4.35 -11.33
CA TYR A 159 5.41 4.35 -10.58
C TYR A 159 4.97 5.77 -10.19
N ASP A 160 3.66 5.99 -10.23
CA ASP A 160 3.00 7.19 -9.69
C ASP A 160 2.88 7.13 -8.17
N LEU A 161 2.65 5.93 -7.64
CA LEU A 161 2.38 5.71 -6.23
C LEU A 161 3.12 4.47 -5.73
N ALA A 162 3.84 4.61 -4.62
CA ALA A 162 4.48 3.52 -3.92
C ALA A 162 3.85 3.38 -2.54
N LEU A 163 3.31 2.21 -2.23
CA LEU A 163 2.74 1.88 -0.94
C LEU A 163 3.70 0.96 -0.20
N ILE A 164 3.93 1.22 1.08
CA ILE A 164 4.82 0.38 1.88
C ILE A 164 4.39 0.38 3.34
N ARG A 165 4.03 -0.82 3.84
CA ARG A 165 3.59 -1.04 5.21
C ARG A 165 4.41 -2.13 5.87
N ALA A 166 4.81 -1.89 7.11
CA ALA A 166 5.52 -2.86 7.94
C ALA A 166 6.85 -3.37 7.36
N VAL A 167 7.64 -2.50 6.71
CA VAL A 167 8.97 -2.80 6.18
C VAL A 167 10.02 -1.91 6.85
N GLY A 168 10.92 -2.48 7.67
CA GLY A 168 12.09 -1.78 8.21
C GLY A 168 11.82 -0.41 8.88
N SER A 169 12.88 0.40 8.98
CA SER A 169 12.78 1.82 9.40
C SER A 169 12.19 2.69 8.29
N ALA A 170 11.81 3.93 8.63
CA ALA A 170 11.30 4.90 7.66
C ALA A 170 12.30 5.20 6.54
N THR A 171 13.58 5.29 6.89
CA THR A 171 14.67 5.58 5.95
C THR A 171 14.94 4.40 5.01
N VAL A 172 14.82 3.16 5.50
CA VAL A 172 14.83 1.95 4.66
C VAL A 172 13.66 1.96 3.67
N CYS A 173 12.46 2.28 4.15
CA CYS A 173 11.29 2.41 3.29
C CYS A 173 11.50 3.44 2.17
N ALA A 174 12.05 4.61 2.49
CA ALA A 174 12.34 5.63 1.50
C ALA A 174 13.32 5.13 0.43
N GLU A 175 14.38 4.41 0.83
CA GLU A 175 15.34 3.83 -0.11
C GLU A 175 14.72 2.72 -0.97
N TYR A 176 13.71 2.02 -0.48
CA TYR A 176 12.97 1.02 -1.26
C TYR A 176 11.96 1.65 -2.23
N SER A 177 11.31 2.75 -1.85
CA SER A 177 10.20 3.34 -2.62
C SER A 177 10.65 4.41 -3.62
N LEU A 178 11.51 5.35 -3.22
CA LEU A 178 11.87 6.50 -4.05
C LEU A 178 12.54 6.12 -5.38
N PRO A 179 13.42 5.10 -5.48
CA PRO A 179 13.98 4.69 -6.78
C PRO A 179 12.94 4.15 -7.77
N LEU A 180 11.79 3.65 -7.30
CA LEU A 180 10.74 3.11 -8.15
C LEU A 180 9.79 4.19 -8.66
N LEU A 181 9.70 5.32 -7.97
CA LEU A 181 8.81 6.41 -8.32
C LEU A 181 9.36 7.26 -9.46
N LYS A 182 8.50 7.59 -10.43
CA LYS A 182 8.79 8.63 -11.42
C LYS A 182 8.82 10.00 -10.73
N GLN A 183 9.42 11.01 -11.38
CA GLN A 183 9.36 12.38 -10.85
C GLN A 183 7.90 12.87 -10.76
N GLY A 184 7.54 13.46 -9.62
CA GLY A 184 6.16 13.81 -9.26
C GLY A 184 5.35 12.66 -8.64
N GLY A 185 5.89 11.44 -8.56
CA GLY A 185 5.26 10.34 -7.86
C GLY A 185 5.38 10.44 -6.35
N THR A 186 4.50 9.75 -5.61
CA THR A 186 4.41 9.82 -4.16
C THR A 186 4.60 8.44 -3.52
N ALA A 187 5.38 8.35 -2.43
CA ALA A 187 5.40 7.18 -1.57
C ALA A 187 4.52 7.43 -0.33
N VAL A 188 3.75 6.42 0.08
CA VAL A 188 2.98 6.41 1.31
C VAL A 188 3.55 5.35 2.24
N LEU A 189 4.16 5.80 3.34
CA LEU A 189 4.71 4.93 4.37
C LEU A 189 3.70 4.82 5.51
N TYR A 190 3.27 3.59 5.83
CA TYR A 190 2.33 3.33 6.91
C TYR A 190 3.09 3.04 8.20
N ARG A 191 2.88 3.87 9.24
CA ARG A 191 3.61 3.83 10.51
C ARG A 191 2.65 3.77 11.69
N GLY A 192 3.10 3.11 12.77
CA GLY A 192 2.38 3.08 14.05
C GLY A 192 2.74 4.30 14.89
N GLN A 193 3.89 4.19 15.55
CA GLN A 193 4.53 5.31 16.24
C GLN A 193 5.35 6.14 15.25
N TRP A 194 5.44 7.44 15.54
CA TRP A 194 6.22 8.40 14.77
C TRP A 194 6.83 9.41 15.73
N SER A 195 8.13 9.64 15.62
CA SER A 195 8.87 10.57 16.48
C SER A 195 9.60 11.64 15.65
N ALA A 196 9.89 12.78 16.28
CA ALA A 196 10.66 13.84 15.65
C ALA A 196 12.06 13.38 15.18
N ALA A 197 12.67 12.42 15.90
CA ALA A 197 13.96 11.85 15.52
C ALA A 197 13.85 10.99 14.24
N GLU A 198 12.81 10.15 14.13
CA GLU A 198 12.54 9.38 12.91
C GLU A 198 12.22 10.29 11.72
N GLU A 199 11.50 11.39 11.97
CA GLU A 199 11.18 12.38 10.93
C GLU A 199 12.44 13.08 10.42
N ALA A 200 13.30 13.58 11.31
CA ALA A 200 14.55 14.22 10.92
C ALA A 200 15.45 13.28 10.11
N ALA A 201 15.56 12.01 10.53
CA ALA A 201 16.29 10.98 9.79
C ALA A 201 15.66 10.71 8.41
N LEU A 202 14.33 10.61 8.35
CA LEU A 202 13.61 10.40 7.09
C LEU A 202 13.82 11.56 6.11
N VAL A 203 13.75 12.81 6.57
CA VAL A 203 13.96 14.00 5.74
C VAL A 203 15.36 13.97 5.11
N GLN A 204 16.39 13.68 5.90
CA GLN A 204 17.77 13.58 5.40
C GLN A 204 17.93 12.42 4.39
N ALA A 205 17.35 11.26 4.68
CA ALA A 205 17.40 10.12 3.77
C ALA A 205 16.65 10.40 2.45
N ALA A 206 15.46 10.99 2.53
CA ALA A 206 14.65 11.34 1.35
C ALA A 206 15.40 12.30 0.43
N GLN A 207 16.04 13.34 0.98
CA GLN A 207 16.86 14.29 0.20
C GLN A 207 17.97 13.59 -0.59
N GLN A 208 18.69 12.64 0.03
CA GLN A 208 19.73 11.86 -0.65
C GLN A 208 19.20 10.98 -1.79
N LEU A 209 17.91 10.64 -1.72
CA LEU A 209 17.22 9.77 -2.67
C LEU A 209 16.41 10.56 -3.72
N GLY A 210 16.49 11.89 -3.73
CA GLY A 210 15.74 12.74 -4.65
C GLY A 210 14.26 12.92 -4.26
N GLY A 211 13.92 12.62 -3.00
CA GLY A 211 12.59 12.84 -2.45
C GLY A 211 12.55 13.97 -1.42
N GLN A 212 11.34 14.32 -1.00
CA GLN A 212 11.07 15.24 0.10
C GLN A 212 9.89 14.75 0.93
N LEU A 213 9.84 15.12 2.21
CA LEU A 213 8.66 14.93 3.05
C LEU A 213 7.59 15.96 2.66
N GLU A 214 6.42 15.51 2.24
CA GLU A 214 5.29 16.37 1.87
C GLU A 214 4.31 16.54 3.02
N GLN A 215 3.97 15.43 3.68
CA GLN A 215 2.99 15.44 4.76
C GLN A 215 3.21 14.28 5.73
N VAL A 216 3.00 14.55 7.02
CA VAL A 216 2.81 13.55 8.06
C VAL A 216 1.37 13.63 8.52
N ASP A 217 0.60 12.59 8.23
CA ASP A 217 -0.82 12.53 8.57
C ASP A 217 -1.03 11.57 9.74
N ALA A 218 -1.16 12.13 10.94
CA ALA A 218 -1.40 11.40 12.18
C ALA A 218 -2.91 11.18 12.41
N PHE A 219 -3.30 9.97 12.78
CA PHE A 219 -4.70 9.62 13.05
C PHE A 219 -4.82 8.47 14.06
N THR A 220 -6.03 8.26 14.56
CA THR A 220 -6.40 7.05 15.30
C THR A 220 -7.26 6.14 14.44
N THR A 221 -7.12 4.84 14.62
CA THR A 221 -7.98 3.87 13.95
C THR A 221 -9.40 3.94 14.53
N PRO A 222 -10.45 3.72 13.71
CA PRO A 222 -11.82 4.09 14.10
C PRO A 222 -12.46 3.17 15.16
N LEU A 223 -11.99 1.93 15.33
CA LEU A 223 -12.55 0.99 16.30
C LEU A 223 -11.69 0.91 17.56
N THR A 224 -10.40 0.59 17.40
CA THR A 224 -9.46 0.36 18.50
C THR A 224 -8.75 1.63 18.96
N GLN A 225 -8.95 2.76 18.29
CA GLN A 225 -8.32 4.06 18.63
C GLN A 225 -6.79 3.99 18.68
N GLY A 226 -6.20 3.10 17.89
CA GLY A 226 -4.75 2.94 17.82
C GLY A 226 -4.09 4.06 17.03
N THR A 227 -3.01 4.64 17.55
CA THR A 227 -2.25 5.67 16.83
C THR A 227 -1.59 5.12 15.57
N ARG A 228 -1.73 5.85 14.47
CA ARG A 228 -1.16 5.55 13.16
C ARG A 228 -0.74 6.84 12.47
N HIS A 229 0.16 6.69 11.51
CA HIS A 229 0.64 7.76 10.66
C HIS A 229 0.73 7.27 9.21
N CYS A 230 0.30 8.11 8.28
CA CYS A 230 0.65 8.00 6.87
C CYS A 230 1.66 9.09 6.54
N ILE A 231 2.86 8.68 6.11
CA ILE A 231 3.95 9.58 5.76
C ILE A 231 4.04 9.67 4.24
N TYR A 232 3.85 10.86 3.69
CA TYR A 232 3.84 11.12 2.26
C TYR A 232 5.19 11.69 1.83
N LEU A 233 5.88 10.98 0.94
CA LEU A 233 7.14 11.43 0.34
C LEU A 233 6.94 11.71 -1.16
N GLY A 234 7.21 12.93 -1.59
CA GLY A 234 7.21 13.31 -3.00
C GLY A 234 8.55 13.04 -3.66
N LYS A 235 8.56 12.47 -4.87
CA LYS A 235 9.75 12.32 -5.71
C LYS A 235 9.99 13.59 -6.50
N VAL A 236 10.94 14.42 -6.08
CA VAL A 236 11.18 15.76 -6.67
C VAL A 236 12.38 15.82 -7.61
N ALA A 237 13.32 14.89 -7.50
CA ALA A 237 14.48 14.76 -8.36
C ALA A 237 14.81 13.29 -8.63
N ALA A 238 15.60 13.01 -9.67
CA ALA A 238 16.03 11.64 -9.96
C ALA A 238 16.82 11.04 -8.78
N THR A 239 16.53 9.79 -8.43
CA THR A 239 17.29 9.08 -7.40
C THR A 239 18.68 8.72 -7.96
N PRO A 240 19.79 9.00 -7.26
CA PRO A 240 21.13 8.63 -7.73
C PRO A 240 21.25 7.13 -8.04
N ALA A 241 22.00 6.76 -9.08
CA ALA A 241 22.12 5.39 -9.58
C ALA A 241 22.65 4.37 -8.54
N LYS A 242 23.44 4.84 -7.56
CA LYS A 242 23.94 4.01 -6.45
C LYS A 242 22.83 3.51 -5.50
N PHE A 243 21.63 4.06 -5.60
CA PHE A 243 20.47 3.70 -4.79
C PHE A 243 19.40 2.99 -5.66
N PRO A 244 18.71 1.96 -5.13
CA PRO A 244 18.91 1.40 -3.79
C PRO A 244 20.26 0.67 -3.68
N ARG A 245 20.84 0.66 -2.48
CA ARG A 245 22.08 -0.08 -2.19
C ARG A 245 21.82 -1.60 -2.24
N PRO A 246 22.89 -2.42 -2.34
CA PRO A 246 22.76 -3.88 -2.41
C PRO A 246 21.89 -4.50 -1.31
N VAL A 247 21.31 -5.66 -1.59
CA VAL A 247 20.37 -6.37 -0.70
C VAL A 247 20.91 -6.45 0.73
N GLY A 248 20.08 -6.00 1.68
CA GLY A 248 20.40 -6.02 3.11
C GLY A 248 21.19 -4.81 3.62
N ILE A 249 21.91 -4.08 2.76
CA ILE A 249 22.65 -2.87 3.17
C ILE A 249 21.72 -1.78 3.72
N PRO A 250 20.55 -1.49 3.12
CA PRO A 250 19.63 -0.49 3.67
C PRO A 250 19.24 -0.81 5.12
N VAL A 251 18.98 -2.08 5.44
CA VAL A 251 18.59 -2.50 6.79
C VAL A 251 19.77 -2.49 7.77
N GLN A 252 20.95 -2.96 7.34
CA GLN A 252 22.13 -3.04 8.20
C GLN A 252 22.74 -1.66 8.49
N LYS A 253 22.65 -0.76 7.52
CA LYS A 253 23.18 0.61 7.60
C LYS A 253 22.16 1.58 6.99
N PRO A 254 21.06 1.87 7.73
CA PRO A 254 20.05 2.82 7.27
C PRO A 254 20.67 4.17 6.90
N LEU A 255 20.04 4.86 5.96
CA LEU A 255 20.38 6.27 5.71
C LEU A 255 19.90 7.08 6.91
N ALA A 256 20.75 7.99 7.39
CA ALA A 256 20.61 8.78 8.62
C ALA A 256 20.65 7.97 9.92
#